data_AF-A0AAV9L812-F1
#
_entry.id   AF-A0AAV9L812-F1
#
_cell.length_a   1.000
_cell.length_b   1.000
_cell.length_c   1.000
_cell.angle_alpha   90.00
_cell.angle_beta   90.00
_cell.angle_gamma   90.00
#
_symmetry.space_group_name_H-M   'P 1'
#
loop_
_entity.id
_entity.type
_entity.pdbx_description
1 polymer ?
#
loop_
_entity_poly.entity_id
_entity_poly.type
_entity_poly.pdbx_seq_one_letter_code
_entity_poly.pdbx_strand_id
1 'polypeptide(L)'
;MTALPIVETQSRDVSAYIPTNVISITNGQIFLYANLFNSGIRPAINVGISVSRVESAAQIKAMKQVADKLKLELAQFAELEAFAQFASDLDKATQNQLARGQRLRELLKQSQSVPLTVEEQIMTIYTGTNSYLDSLEVGQFQEIISSTKTSTEEAEALLKEAIQE
;
A
#
# COMPACT_ATOMS: atom_id res chain seq x y z
N MET A 1 -8.80 -4.34 -23.66
CA MET A 1 -7.35 -4.67 -23.69
C MET A 1 -6.65 -3.75 -22.71
N THR A 2 -5.85 -4.29 -21.78
CA THR A 2 -5.10 -3.52 -20.77
C THR A 2 -3.61 -3.62 -21.08
N ALA A 3 -2.87 -2.51 -21.01
CA ALA A 3 -1.43 -2.46 -21.26
C ALA A 3 -0.67 -2.01 -20.01
N LEU A 4 0.48 -2.64 -19.74
CA LEU A 4 1.38 -2.33 -18.62
C LEU A 4 2.79 -2.08 -19.16
N PRO A 5 3.08 -0.89 -19.73
CA PRO A 5 4.41 -0.57 -20.22
C PRO A 5 5.41 -0.42 -19.07
N ILE A 6 6.65 -0.87 -19.29
CA ILE A 6 7.75 -0.71 -18.36
C ILE A 6 8.77 0.25 -18.99
N VAL A 7 9.14 1.29 -18.25
CA VAL A 7 10.13 2.29 -18.67
C VAL A 7 11.22 2.38 -17.62
N GLU A 8 12.46 2.16 -18.03
CA GLU A 8 13.62 2.37 -17.19
C GLU A 8 13.94 3.86 -17.08
N THR A 9 14.33 4.31 -15.88
CA THR A 9 14.82 5.68 -15.65
C THR A 9 16.27 5.64 -15.21
N GLN A 10 17.08 6.59 -15.67
CA GLN A 10 18.46 6.74 -15.24
C GLN A 10 18.49 7.65 -14.02
N SER A 11 18.97 7.16 -12.87
CA SER A 11 19.05 7.93 -11.63
C SER A 11 17.72 8.62 -11.22
N ARG A 12 16.57 8.02 -11.56
CA ARG A 12 15.22 8.59 -11.35
C ARG A 12 14.93 9.87 -12.13
N ASP A 13 15.67 10.11 -13.21
CA ASP A 13 15.37 11.21 -14.10
C ASP A 13 14.09 10.93 -14.89
N VAL A 14 12.99 11.48 -14.39
CA VAL A 14 11.67 11.43 -15.03
C VAL A 14 11.48 12.55 -16.05
N SER A 15 12.40 13.52 -16.10
CA SER A 15 12.39 14.63 -17.05
C SER A 15 13.03 14.27 -18.39
N ALA A 16 13.72 13.13 -18.45
CA ALA A 16 14.20 12.56 -19.69
C ALA A 16 13.06 12.39 -20.71
N TYR A 17 13.42 12.52 -22.00
CA TYR A 17 12.45 12.56 -23.10
C TYR A 17 11.53 11.33 -23.14
N ILE A 18 12.08 10.13 -22.96
CA ILE A 18 11.29 8.89 -23.02
C ILE A 18 10.31 8.75 -21.84
N PRO A 19 10.75 8.82 -20.56
CA PRO A 19 9.83 8.81 -19.42
C PRO A 19 8.74 9.88 -19.50
N THR A 20 9.10 11.12 -19.85
CA THR A 20 8.14 12.24 -19.96
C THR A 20 7.03 11.93 -20.97
N ASN A 21 7.39 11.44 -22.15
CA ASN A 21 6.42 11.11 -23.20
C ASN A 21 5.55 9.92 -22.82
N VAL A 22 6.10 8.89 -22.17
CA VAL A 22 5.28 7.74 -21.75
C VAL A 22 4.31 8.15 -20.65
N ILE A 23 4.75 8.94 -19.67
CA ILE A 23 3.89 9.45 -18.58
C ILE A 23 2.75 10.33 -19.12
N SER A 24 2.99 11.10 -20.19
CA SER A 24 1.95 11.93 -20.78
C SER A 24 0.86 11.11 -21.48
N ILE A 25 1.21 9.93 -22.02
CA ILE A 25 0.31 9.03 -22.74
C ILE A 25 -0.48 8.10 -21.79
N THR A 26 0.13 7.62 -20.70
CA THR A 26 -0.51 6.62 -19.84
C THR A 26 -1.58 7.21 -18.91
N ASN A 27 -2.55 6.38 -18.51
CA ASN A 27 -3.62 6.73 -17.56
C ASN A 27 -3.19 6.56 -16.09
N GLY A 28 -1.93 6.90 -15.79
CA GLY A 28 -1.30 6.67 -14.51
C GLY A 28 0.07 6.03 -14.63
N GLN A 29 0.75 5.91 -13.50
CA GLN A 29 2.10 5.41 -13.40
C GLN A 29 2.37 4.83 -12.02
N ILE A 30 3.21 3.80 -11.98
CA ILE A 30 3.71 3.17 -10.75
C ILE A 30 5.22 3.38 -10.73
N PHE A 31 5.73 4.11 -9.75
CA PHE A 31 7.15 4.32 -9.57
C PHE A 31 7.74 3.30 -8.61
N LEU A 32 8.83 2.66 -9.05
CA LEU A 32 9.62 1.73 -8.24
C LEU A 32 10.96 2.36 -7.89
N TYR A 33 11.29 2.46 -6.60
CA TYR A 33 12.52 3.11 -6.16
C TYR A 33 13.52 2.14 -5.52
N ALA A 34 14.78 2.24 -5.94
CA ALA A 34 15.86 1.41 -5.41
C ALA A 34 16.12 1.61 -3.90
N ASN A 35 15.90 2.81 -3.34
CA ASN A 35 16.10 3.03 -1.90
C ASN A 35 15.03 2.29 -1.07
N LEU A 36 13.78 2.28 -1.53
CA LEU A 36 12.71 1.52 -0.88
C LEU A 36 12.99 0.01 -0.94
N PHE A 37 13.51 -0.46 -2.06
CA PHE A 37 13.93 -1.86 -2.20
C PHE A 37 15.06 -2.22 -1.23
N ASN A 38 16.07 -1.35 -1.10
CA ASN A 38 17.21 -1.55 -0.21
C ASN A 38 16.85 -1.42 1.27
N SER A 39 15.80 -0.66 1.61
CA SER A 39 15.24 -0.58 2.97
C SER A 39 14.27 -1.73 3.29
N GLY A 40 14.19 -2.75 2.43
CA GLY A 40 13.39 -3.95 2.67
C GLY A 40 11.91 -3.83 2.30
N ILE A 41 11.49 -2.77 1.60
CA ILE A 41 10.11 -2.64 1.10
C ILE A 41 10.02 -3.32 -0.27
N ARG A 42 9.25 -4.40 -0.32
CA ARG A 42 9.06 -5.22 -1.51
C ARG A 42 7.57 -5.56 -1.60
N PRO A 43 6.85 -5.16 -2.67
CA PRO A 43 7.32 -4.40 -3.84
C PRO A 43 7.68 -2.93 -3.50
N ALA A 44 8.71 -2.40 -4.17
CA ALA A 44 9.32 -1.09 -3.86
C ALA A 44 8.55 0.11 -4.42
N ILE A 45 7.23 0.13 -4.23
CA ILE A 45 6.32 1.13 -4.80
C ILE A 45 6.39 2.43 -4.00
N ASN A 46 6.63 3.55 -4.69
CA ASN A 46 6.47 4.87 -4.09
C ASN A 46 5.03 5.36 -4.29
N VAL A 47 4.21 5.19 -3.27
CA VAL A 47 2.78 5.56 -3.29
C VAL A 47 2.56 7.07 -3.45
N GLY A 48 3.47 7.91 -2.96
CA GLY A 48 3.28 9.37 -2.97
C GLY A 48 3.36 10.02 -4.36
N ILE A 49 4.13 9.43 -5.28
CA ILE A 49 4.30 9.92 -6.66
C ILE A 49 3.61 9.03 -7.71
N SER A 50 3.21 7.82 -7.31
CA SER A 50 2.46 6.92 -8.18
C SER A 50 1.03 7.41 -8.27
N VAL A 51 0.48 7.45 -9.48
CA VAL A 51 -0.84 8.02 -9.73
C VAL A 51 -1.65 7.04 -10.57
N SER A 52 -2.94 6.92 -10.29
CA SER A 52 -3.91 6.30 -11.19
C SER A 52 -4.87 7.37 -11.64
N ARG A 53 -5.03 7.58 -12.96
CA ARG A 53 -6.02 8.53 -13.51
C ARG A 53 -7.43 7.91 -13.59
N VAL A 54 -7.55 6.59 -13.42
CA VAL A 54 -8.84 5.87 -13.36
C VAL A 54 -9.38 5.81 -11.92
N GLU A 55 -8.50 6.02 -10.94
CA GLU A 55 -8.83 6.13 -9.51
C GLU A 55 -9.66 4.93 -8.99
N SER A 56 -10.69 5.20 -8.19
CA SER A 56 -11.54 4.18 -7.55
C SER A 56 -12.56 3.54 -8.50
N ALA A 57 -12.71 4.04 -9.74
CA ALA A 57 -13.64 3.48 -10.71
C ALA A 57 -13.22 2.09 -11.22
N ALA A 58 -11.93 1.74 -11.10
CA ALA A 58 -11.40 0.43 -11.44
C ALA A 58 -11.51 -0.59 -10.29
N GLN A 59 -11.99 -0.19 -9.11
CA GLN A 59 -12.05 -1.02 -7.92
C GLN A 59 -13.46 -1.54 -7.66
N ILE A 60 -13.57 -2.73 -7.06
CA ILE A 60 -14.84 -3.21 -6.51
C ILE A 60 -15.23 -2.39 -5.27
N LYS A 61 -16.54 -2.29 -4.99
CA LYS A 61 -17.08 -1.49 -3.86
C LYS A 61 -16.35 -1.75 -2.54
N ALA A 62 -16.15 -3.03 -2.20
CA ALA A 62 -15.50 -3.42 -0.95
C ALA A 62 -14.04 -2.92 -0.86
N MET A 63 -13.27 -3.03 -1.95
CA MET A 63 -11.91 -2.51 -2.03
C MET A 63 -11.89 -0.98 -1.89
N LYS A 64 -12.81 -0.28 -2.55
CA LYS A 64 -12.90 1.19 -2.47
C LYS A 64 -13.05 1.69 -1.03
N GLN A 65 -13.95 1.06 -0.27
CA GLN A 65 -14.22 1.46 1.12
C GLN A 65 -12.98 1.37 2.01
N VAL A 66 -12.15 0.35 1.83
CA VAL A 66 -10.94 0.14 2.64
C VAL A 66 -9.74 0.91 2.10
N ALA A 67 -9.60 1.03 0.78
CA ALA A 67 -8.47 1.67 0.11
C ALA A 67 -8.47 3.19 0.26
N ASP A 68 -9.64 3.85 0.27
CA ASP A 68 -9.74 5.31 0.42
C ASP A 68 -9.19 5.75 1.79
N LYS A 69 -9.53 5.01 2.86
CA LYS A 69 -9.01 5.25 4.21
C LYS A 69 -7.50 5.00 4.28
N LEU A 70 -7.03 3.89 3.71
CA LEU A 70 -5.60 3.55 3.67
C LEU A 70 -4.77 4.64 2.97
N LYS A 71 -5.25 5.13 1.81
CA LYS A 71 -4.54 6.16 1.04
C LYS A 71 -4.36 7.46 1.84
N LEU A 72 -5.40 7.87 2.56
CA LEU A 72 -5.35 9.06 3.42
C LEU A 72 -4.35 8.89 4.57
N GLU A 73 -4.38 7.75 5.26
CA GLU A 73 -3.48 7.47 6.38
C GLU A 73 -2.01 7.40 5.94
N LEU A 74 -1.72 6.77 4.78
CA LEU A 74 -0.36 6.72 4.23
C LEU A 74 0.15 8.08 3.75
N ALA A 75 -0.72 8.94 3.22
CA ALA A 75 -0.34 10.30 2.83
C ALA A 75 0.03 11.14 4.06
N GLN A 76 -0.80 11.11 5.11
CA GLN A 76 -0.51 11.79 6.37
C GLN A 76 0.76 11.24 7.02
N PHE A 77 0.96 9.92 6.99
CA PHE A 77 2.19 9.31 7.47
C PHE A 77 3.42 9.83 6.73
N ALA A 78 3.39 9.90 5.40
CA ALA A 78 4.52 10.35 4.60
C ALA A 78 4.87 11.82 4.88
N GLU A 79 3.87 12.67 5.10
CA GLU A 79 4.09 14.06 5.53
C GLU A 79 4.77 14.10 6.90
N LEU A 80 4.22 13.39 7.89
CA LEU A 80 4.75 13.36 9.25
C LEU A 80 6.14 12.71 9.34
N GLU A 81 6.42 11.67 8.56
CA GLU A 81 7.73 11.00 8.50
C GLU A 81 8.83 11.97 8.06
N ALA A 82 8.52 12.86 7.11
CA ALA A 82 9.45 13.89 6.68
C ALA A 82 9.69 14.94 7.78
N PHE A 83 8.65 15.38 8.50
CA PHE A 83 8.79 16.34 9.61
C PHE A 83 9.51 15.75 10.82
N ALA A 84 9.25 14.48 11.13
CA ALA A 84 9.83 13.78 12.27
C ALA A 84 11.36 13.65 12.20
N GLN A 85 11.95 13.71 11.01
CA GLN A 85 13.41 13.71 10.84
C GLN A 85 14.08 15.00 11.34
N PHE A 86 13.31 16.09 11.50
CA PHE A 86 13.82 17.41 11.90
C PHE A 86 13.40 17.81 13.32
N ALA A 87 12.46 17.10 13.94
CA ALA A 87 11.94 17.41 15.27
C ALA A 87 12.56 16.49 16.33
N SER A 88 13.08 17.08 17.41
CA SER A 88 13.68 16.34 18.52
C SER A 88 12.63 15.79 19.50
N ASP A 89 11.52 16.50 19.70
CA ASP A 89 10.42 16.08 20.57
C ASP A 89 9.12 16.04 19.78
N LEU A 90 8.58 14.83 19.62
CA LEU A 90 7.27 14.60 19.00
C LEU A 90 6.24 14.37 20.09
N ASP A 91 5.07 15.01 19.96
CA ASP A 91 3.94 14.76 20.83
C ASP A 91 3.40 13.33 20.64
N LYS A 92 2.66 12.83 21.64
CA LYS A 92 2.16 11.45 21.62
C LYS A 92 1.25 11.14 20.44
N ALA A 93 0.49 12.12 19.93
CA ALA A 93 -0.40 11.87 18.80
C ALA A 93 0.40 11.64 17.52
N THR A 94 1.44 12.45 17.28
CA THR A 94 2.36 12.27 16.15
C THR A 94 3.11 10.95 16.24
N GLN A 95 3.60 10.57 17.42
CA GLN A 95 4.26 9.26 17.62
C GLN A 95 3.34 8.09 17.27
N ASN A 96 2.08 8.15 17.70
CA ASN A 96 1.09 7.11 17.39
C ASN A 96 0.77 7.03 15.89
N GLN A 97 0.66 8.18 15.22
CA GLN A 97 0.44 8.24 13.77
C GLN A 97 1.63 7.67 12.98
N LEU A 98 2.86 7.98 13.41
CA LEU A 98 4.08 7.42 12.80
C LEU A 98 4.14 5.90 12.99
N ALA A 99 3.87 5.41 14.21
CA ALA A 99 3.84 3.98 14.48
C ALA A 99 2.79 3.26 13.62
N ARG A 100 1.58 3.83 13.52
CA ARG A 100 0.53 3.28 12.66
C ARG A 100 0.94 3.26 11.19
N GLY A 101 1.47 4.36 10.66
CA GLY A 101 1.88 4.42 9.26
C GLY A 101 3.01 3.46 8.92
N GLN A 102 3.96 3.23 9.84
CA GLN A 102 4.97 2.18 9.70
C GLN A 102 4.34 0.78 9.62
N ARG A 103 3.36 0.47 10.49
CA ARG A 103 2.63 -0.82 10.42
C ARG A 103 1.90 -1.01 9.09
N LEU A 104 1.20 0.03 8.63
CA LEU A 104 0.49 -0.01 7.34
C LEU A 104 1.45 -0.24 6.17
N ARG A 105 2.64 0.38 6.21
CA ARG A 105 3.68 0.18 5.21
C ARG A 105 4.22 -1.25 5.20
N GLU A 106 4.32 -1.88 6.35
CA GLU A 106 4.76 -3.27 6.50
C GLU A 106 3.72 -4.28 6.03
N LEU A 107 2.44 -3.96 6.24
CA LEU A 107 1.31 -4.74 5.75
C LEU A 107 1.25 -4.78 4.21
N LEU A 108 1.77 -3.75 3.54
CA LEU A 108 1.85 -3.69 2.08
C LEU A 108 3.03 -4.48 1.48
N LYS A 109 3.91 -5.05 2.31
CA LYS A 109 4.98 -5.90 1.80
C LYS A 109 4.43 -7.25 1.36
N GLN A 110 4.92 -7.73 0.23
CA GLN A 110 4.53 -8.99 -0.37
C GLN A 110 5.76 -9.72 -0.91
N SER A 111 5.80 -11.02 -0.68
CA SER A 111 6.81 -11.90 -1.26
C SER A 111 6.62 -12.03 -2.77
N GLN A 112 7.73 -12.18 -3.49
CA GLN A 112 7.70 -12.33 -4.94
C GLN A 112 6.93 -13.59 -5.34
N SER A 113 6.09 -13.48 -6.36
CA SER A 113 5.27 -14.59 -6.89
C SER A 113 4.26 -15.19 -5.89
N VAL A 114 3.92 -14.46 -4.83
CA VAL A 114 2.86 -14.83 -3.88
C VAL A 114 1.73 -13.80 -3.97
N PRO A 115 0.89 -13.85 -5.02
CA PRO A 115 -0.24 -12.94 -5.12
C PRO A 115 -1.26 -13.21 -4.01
N LEU A 116 -1.97 -12.16 -3.60
CA LEU A 116 -3.13 -12.25 -2.71
C LEU A 116 -4.41 -12.20 -3.54
N THR A 117 -5.43 -12.96 -3.17
CA THR A 117 -6.79 -12.81 -3.71
C THR A 117 -7.37 -11.45 -3.33
N VAL A 118 -8.43 -11.01 -4.00
CA VAL A 118 -9.02 -9.68 -3.72
C VAL A 118 -9.60 -9.65 -2.31
N GLU A 119 -10.20 -10.76 -1.88
CA GLU A 119 -10.75 -10.99 -0.56
C GLU A 119 -9.66 -10.90 0.52
N GLU A 120 -8.53 -11.57 0.30
CA GLU A 120 -7.36 -11.50 1.18
C GLU A 120 -6.80 -10.08 1.28
N GLN A 121 -6.71 -9.37 0.15
CA GLN A 121 -6.27 -7.97 0.13
C GLN A 121 -7.19 -7.08 0.95
N ILE A 122 -8.51 -7.21 0.79
CA ILE A 122 -9.50 -6.43 1.53
C ILE A 122 -9.39 -6.71 3.03
N MET A 123 -9.33 -7.97 3.43
CA MET A 123 -9.18 -8.35 4.84
C MET A 123 -7.89 -7.82 5.45
N THR A 124 -6.80 -7.90 4.70
CA THR A 124 -5.49 -7.39 5.13
C THR A 124 -5.55 -5.88 5.34
N ILE A 125 -6.12 -5.12 4.40
CA ILE A 125 -6.25 -3.65 4.52
C ILE A 125 -7.24 -3.28 5.65
N TYR A 126 -8.36 -3.99 5.78
CA TYR A 126 -9.36 -3.74 6.81
C TYR A 126 -8.81 -3.94 8.22
N THR A 127 -8.03 -5.01 8.43
CA THR A 127 -7.41 -5.29 9.74
C THR A 127 -6.35 -4.26 10.11
N GLY A 128 -5.56 -3.80 9.14
CA GLY A 128 -4.60 -2.70 9.33
C GLY A 128 -5.27 -1.37 9.67
N THR A 129 -6.27 -0.97 8.89
CA THR A 129 -6.93 0.34 9.03
C THR A 129 -7.86 0.45 10.25
N ASN A 130 -8.35 -0.67 10.79
CA ASN A 130 -9.21 -0.69 11.98
C ASN A 130 -8.47 -0.97 13.29
N SER A 131 -7.14 -0.84 13.31
CA SER A 131 -6.33 -0.92 14.53
C SER A 131 -6.33 -2.29 15.22
N TYR A 132 -6.86 -3.34 14.59
CA TYR A 132 -6.82 -4.71 15.14
C TYR A 132 -5.39 -5.26 15.23
N LEU A 133 -4.51 -4.63 14.46
CA LEU A 133 -3.09 -4.96 14.36
C LEU A 133 -2.21 -4.07 15.25
N ASP A 134 -2.75 -3.08 15.97
CA ASP A 134 -1.94 -2.13 16.74
C ASP A 134 -1.26 -2.74 17.98
N SER A 135 -1.79 -3.83 18.52
CA SER A 135 -1.22 -4.56 19.67
C SER A 135 -0.09 -5.53 19.30
N LEU A 136 0.14 -5.77 18.01
CA LEU A 136 1.10 -6.75 17.52
C LEU A 136 2.42 -6.08 17.14
N GLU A 137 3.51 -6.85 17.30
CA GLU A 137 4.84 -6.39 16.89
C GLU A 137 4.97 -6.42 15.37
N VAL A 138 5.72 -5.45 14.84
CA VAL A 138 5.88 -5.22 13.40
C VAL A 138 6.41 -6.44 12.64
N GLY A 139 7.23 -7.28 13.29
CA GLY A 139 7.75 -8.51 12.70
C GLY A 139 6.73 -9.64 12.52
N GLN A 140 5.60 -9.61 13.25
CA GLN A 140 4.62 -10.69 13.28
C GLN A 140 3.54 -10.56 12.20
N PHE A 141 3.40 -9.40 11.55
CA PHE A 141 2.34 -9.15 10.58
C PHE A 141 2.36 -10.09 9.38
N GLN A 142 3.55 -10.37 8.83
CA GLN A 142 3.69 -11.23 7.66
C GLN A 142 3.35 -12.69 7.97
N GLU A 143 3.70 -13.16 9.16
CA GLU A 143 3.38 -14.51 9.63
C GLU A 143 1.87 -14.66 9.88
N ILE A 144 1.23 -13.65 10.47
CA ILE A 144 -0.22 -13.64 10.68
C ILE A 144 -0.98 -13.55 9.36
N ILE A 145 -0.57 -12.69 8.42
CA ILE A 145 -1.20 -12.63 7.10
C ILE A 145 -1.08 -14.00 6.42
N SER A 146 0.08 -14.65 6.52
CA SER A 146 0.28 -16.00 5.96
C SER A 146 -0.55 -17.09 6.64
N SER A 147 -0.76 -17.01 7.96
CA SER A 147 -1.58 -17.98 8.69
C SER A 147 -3.07 -17.76 8.44
N THR A 148 -3.50 -16.50 8.31
CA THR A 148 -4.89 -16.15 7.96
C THR A 148 -5.29 -16.74 6.62
N LYS A 149 -4.37 -16.88 5.64
CA LYS A 149 -4.62 -17.58 4.36
C LYS A 149 -5.05 -19.05 4.50
N THR A 150 -4.76 -19.66 5.65
CA THR A 150 -5.12 -21.06 5.92
C THR A 150 -6.50 -21.15 6.58
N SER A 151 -6.93 -20.07 7.24
CA SER A 151 -8.20 -19.97 7.97
C SER A 151 -9.33 -19.34 7.14
N THR A 152 -9.07 -18.95 5.89
CA THR A 152 -9.93 -18.11 5.05
C THR A 152 -11.10 -18.81 4.38
N GLU A 153 -11.19 -20.15 4.35
CA GLU A 153 -12.35 -20.82 3.73
C GLU A 153 -13.68 -20.43 4.41
N GLU A 154 -13.69 -20.26 5.73
CA GLU A 154 -14.89 -19.85 6.50
C GLU A 154 -15.13 -18.34 6.44
N ALA A 155 -14.08 -17.52 6.42
CA ALA A 155 -14.19 -16.05 6.35
C ALA A 155 -14.57 -15.56 4.94
N GLU A 156 -14.11 -16.24 3.88
CA GLU A 156 -14.51 -15.97 2.50
C GLU A 156 -16.02 -16.17 2.29
N ALA A 157 -16.62 -17.16 2.94
CA ALA A 157 -18.05 -17.42 2.83
C ALA A 157 -18.89 -16.25 3.35
N LEU A 158 -18.52 -15.70 4.50
CA LEU A 158 -19.19 -14.54 5.12
C LEU A 158 -18.96 -13.24 4.33
N LEU A 159 -17.76 -13.08 3.76
CA LEU A 159 -17.44 -11.91 2.92
C LEU A 159 -18.14 -11.96 1.57
N LYS A 160 -18.30 -13.15 0.96
CA LYS A 160 -19.06 -13.32 -0.28
C LYS A 160 -20.54 -12.97 -0.10
N GLU A 161 -21.15 -13.29 1.05
CA GLU A 161 -22.50 -12.83 1.39
C GLU A 161 -22.57 -11.30 1.52
N ALA A 162 -21.59 -10.67 2.17
CA ALA A 162 -21.54 -9.21 2.31
C ALA A 162 -21.20 -8.44 1.00
N ILE A 163 -20.59 -9.10 0.01
CA ILE A 163 -20.21 -8.51 -1.29
C ILE A 163 -21.38 -8.58 -2.32
N GLN A 164 -22.39 -9.43 -2.09
CA GLN A 164 -23.54 -9.57 -3.01
C GLN A 164 -24.67 -8.54 -2.83
N GLU A 165 -24.61 -7.66 -1.82
CA GLU A 165 -25.51 -6.48 -1.64
C GLU A 165 -24.87 -5.14 -2.09
#